data_AF-A0A953LAX1-F1
#
_entry.id   AF-A0A953LAX1-F1
#
_cell.length_a   1.000
_cell.length_b   1.000
_cell.length_c   1.000
_cell.angle_alpha   90.00
_cell.angle_beta   90.00
_cell.angle_gamma   90.00
#
_symmetry.space_group_name_H-M   'P 1'
#
loop_
_entity.id
_entity.type
_entity.pdbx_description
1 polymer ?
#
loop_
_entity_poly.entity_id
_entity_poly.type
_entity_poly.pdbx_seq_one_letter_code
_entity_poly.pdbx_strand_id
1 'polypeptide(L)'
;MNIFCQIVYRIVICIGLTSLSFGCSYTVFEKEFINLPEQGHRISLDGQINIDQQGGHLQGIQRYSTEKETVLLLSGSSDQTAFIVQAKLDEEASIISADTLMIDPFRHAGGFQIFENYLAIGIEDNRERNTSQVLVYDLEKEVVWSEPVQRIYREGAYERSTAGAVGMTSIKEHYLIVVADWDSRNLDFYLCPRDQFDAGEDGFHKIGSLATKGSTVIKGVSSPWKPYQNINLFYDANDRLYLVGFGIDDDDRNVADLYRVKFEVGLLDNTNAKNSFNKSISLTRIASKEFKATAGTSFRWGAGLHQRKDGGFILLTSPEHVNSSSNIGVYKN
;
A
#
# COMPACT_ATOMS: atom_id res chain seq x y z
N MET A 1 66.07 -45.99 -30.42
CA MET A 1 64.81 -46.61 -29.97
C MET A 1 64.52 -46.06 -28.57
N ASN A 2 63.34 -45.43 -28.38
CA ASN A 2 62.77 -44.81 -27.16
C ASN A 2 63.45 -43.49 -26.71
N ILE A 3 62.96 -42.27 -26.97
CA ILE A 3 61.66 -41.58 -26.72
C ILE A 3 61.32 -41.50 -25.22
N PHE A 4 61.39 -40.29 -24.65
CA PHE A 4 60.53 -39.66 -23.60
C PHE A 4 61.18 -38.31 -23.22
N CYS A 5 60.81 -37.17 -23.83
CA CYS A 5 59.66 -36.30 -23.57
C CYS A 5 59.64 -35.70 -22.15
N GLN A 6 60.09 -34.45 -22.00
CA GLN A 6 59.67 -33.54 -20.92
C GLN A 6 59.56 -32.12 -21.48
N ILE A 7 58.31 -31.70 -21.69
CA ILE A 7 57.91 -30.35 -22.08
C ILE A 7 57.75 -29.53 -20.79
N VAL A 8 58.49 -28.43 -20.69
CA VAL A 8 58.35 -27.44 -19.62
C VAL A 8 57.25 -26.46 -20.03
N TYR A 9 56.05 -26.60 -19.45
CA TYR A 9 55.01 -25.57 -19.52
C TYR A 9 55.19 -24.57 -18.36
N ARG A 10 55.57 -23.34 -18.70
CA ARG A 10 55.40 -22.19 -17.79
C ARG A 10 53.93 -21.79 -17.81
N ILE A 11 53.18 -22.18 -16.78
CA ILE A 11 51.86 -21.60 -16.50
C ILE A 11 52.09 -20.34 -15.66
N VAL A 12 51.93 -19.18 -16.28
CA VAL A 12 51.72 -17.92 -15.57
C VAL A 12 50.24 -17.88 -15.18
N ILE A 13 49.94 -18.16 -13.92
CA ILE A 13 48.59 -17.94 -13.37
C ILE A 13 48.45 -16.43 -13.15
N CYS A 14 47.85 -15.74 -14.13
CA CYS A 14 47.28 -14.43 -13.90
C CYS A 14 46.07 -14.61 -12.96
N ILE A 15 46.28 -14.39 -11.66
CA ILE A 15 45.19 -14.21 -10.71
C ILE A 15 44.54 -12.87 -11.08
N GLY A 16 43.53 -12.93 -11.93
CA GLY A 16 42.61 -11.83 -12.13
C GLY A 16 41.93 -11.56 -10.80
N LEU A 17 42.32 -10.47 -10.14
CA LEU A 17 41.52 -9.81 -9.11
C LEU A 17 40.22 -9.34 -9.78
N THR A 18 39.25 -10.23 -9.90
CA THR A 18 37.86 -9.83 -10.08
C THR A 18 37.48 -9.10 -8.80
N SER A 19 37.27 -7.80 -8.93
CA SER A 19 36.57 -7.01 -7.93
C SER A 19 35.29 -7.74 -7.56
N LEU A 20 35.23 -8.26 -6.34
CA LEU A 20 33.99 -8.66 -5.69
C LEU A 20 33.18 -7.38 -5.52
N SER A 21 32.40 -7.01 -6.54
CA SER A 21 31.28 -6.14 -6.31
C SER A 21 30.34 -6.93 -5.41
N PHE A 22 30.27 -6.53 -4.14
CA PHE A 22 29.16 -6.87 -3.26
C PHE A 22 27.91 -6.17 -3.80
N GLY A 23 27.44 -6.62 -4.97
CA GLY A 23 26.19 -6.18 -5.54
C GLY A 23 25.08 -6.72 -4.66
N CYS A 24 24.42 -5.83 -3.92
CA CYS A 24 23.17 -6.18 -3.27
C CYS A 24 22.20 -6.64 -4.36
N SER A 25 21.97 -7.94 -4.47
CA SER A 25 21.03 -8.47 -5.48
C SER A 25 19.63 -8.11 -5.04
N TYR A 26 19.04 -7.09 -5.67
CA TYR A 26 17.63 -6.74 -5.48
C TYR A 26 16.73 -7.90 -5.90
N THR A 27 15.64 -8.10 -5.16
CA THR A 27 14.58 -9.04 -5.56
C THR A 27 13.87 -8.54 -6.82
N VAL A 28 13.07 -9.39 -7.48
CA VAL A 28 12.27 -8.97 -8.64
C VAL A 28 11.34 -7.82 -8.26
N PHE A 29 10.61 -7.95 -7.14
CA PHE A 29 9.75 -6.89 -6.61
C PHE A 29 10.51 -5.56 -6.40
N GLU A 30 11.68 -5.61 -5.79
CA GLU A 30 12.51 -4.43 -5.53
C GLU A 30 12.99 -3.77 -6.82
N LYS A 31 13.37 -4.56 -7.83
CA LYS A 31 13.78 -4.06 -9.14
C LYS A 31 12.60 -3.38 -9.84
N GLU A 32 11.44 -4.03 -9.87
CA GLU A 32 10.26 -3.45 -10.50
C GLU A 32 9.84 -2.15 -9.83
N PHE A 33 9.93 -2.05 -8.51
CA PHE A 33 9.62 -0.79 -7.81
C PHE A 33 10.61 0.32 -8.19
N ILE A 34 11.91 0.01 -8.18
CA ILE A 34 12.96 0.97 -8.55
C ILE A 34 12.86 1.38 -10.02
N ASN A 35 12.39 0.49 -10.90
CA ASN A 35 12.26 0.73 -12.34
C ASN A 35 11.00 1.52 -12.73
N LEU A 36 10.05 1.79 -11.83
CA LEU A 36 8.91 2.65 -12.12
C LEU A 36 9.39 4.00 -12.66
N PRO A 37 8.84 4.58 -13.73
CA PRO A 37 9.30 5.88 -14.20
C PRO A 37 8.98 6.98 -13.18
N GLU A 38 9.89 7.93 -12.98
CA GLU A 38 9.64 9.11 -12.11
C GLU A 38 8.67 10.10 -12.76
N GLN A 39 8.59 10.08 -14.09
CA GLN A 39 7.71 10.91 -14.90
C GLN A 39 6.48 10.10 -15.28
N GLY A 40 5.31 10.57 -14.86
CA GLY A 40 4.04 9.95 -15.18
C GLY A 40 3.46 10.47 -16.50
N HIS A 41 2.38 9.85 -16.93
CA HIS A 41 1.46 10.42 -17.90
C HIS A 41 0.13 10.71 -17.23
N ARG A 42 -0.63 11.64 -17.79
CA ARG A 42 -1.97 11.98 -17.32
C ARG A 42 -3.01 11.11 -17.99
N ILE A 43 -4.06 10.80 -17.25
CA ILE A 43 -5.34 10.31 -17.75
C ILE A 43 -6.39 11.30 -17.26
N SER A 44 -7.22 11.82 -18.15
CA SER A 44 -8.34 12.69 -17.80
C SER A 44 -9.42 11.88 -17.09
N LEU A 45 -10.03 12.49 -16.07
CA LEU A 45 -11.15 11.94 -15.32
C LEU A 45 -12.40 12.77 -15.63
N ASP A 46 -13.23 12.23 -16.51
CA ASP A 46 -14.41 12.89 -17.01
C ASP A 46 -15.66 12.50 -16.21
N GLY A 47 -16.55 13.47 -16.05
CA GLY A 47 -17.84 13.30 -15.39
C GLY A 47 -18.05 14.25 -14.22
N GLN A 48 -19.16 14.06 -13.52
CA GLN A 48 -19.50 14.79 -12.31
C GLN A 48 -19.95 13.80 -11.26
N ILE A 49 -19.59 14.06 -10.01
CA ILE A 49 -20.14 13.34 -8.87
C ILE A 49 -21.25 14.17 -8.24
N ASN A 50 -22.31 13.49 -7.79
CA ASN A 50 -23.38 14.11 -7.02
C ASN A 50 -23.16 13.88 -5.52
N ILE A 51 -21.96 14.18 -5.04
CA ILE A 51 -21.57 14.14 -3.63
C ILE A 51 -20.94 15.48 -3.27
N ASP A 52 -21.32 16.03 -2.12
CA ASP A 52 -20.67 17.22 -1.59
C ASP A 52 -19.24 16.90 -1.17
N GLN A 53 -18.29 17.65 -1.73
CA GLN A 53 -16.85 17.51 -1.46
C GLN A 53 -16.33 18.62 -0.52
N GLN A 54 -17.21 19.51 -0.04
CA GLN A 54 -16.79 20.59 0.86
C GLN A 54 -16.15 20.07 2.14
N GLY A 55 -15.10 20.77 2.58
CA GLY A 55 -14.38 20.49 3.83
C GLY A 55 -13.47 19.25 3.80
N GLY A 56 -13.41 18.52 2.70
CA GLY A 56 -12.51 17.38 2.54
C GLY A 56 -11.85 17.32 1.17
N HIS A 57 -11.19 16.19 0.90
CA HIS A 57 -10.48 15.89 -0.34
C HIS A 57 -10.44 14.37 -0.54
N LEU A 58 -10.03 13.92 -1.72
CA LEU A 58 -9.71 12.52 -1.99
C LEU A 58 -8.54 12.05 -1.11
N GLN A 59 -8.53 10.77 -0.74
CA GLN A 59 -7.57 10.19 0.20
C GLN A 59 -6.84 8.98 -0.36
N GLY A 60 -7.36 8.34 -1.39
CA GLY A 60 -6.78 7.12 -1.95
C GLY A 60 -7.28 6.83 -3.35
N ILE A 61 -6.49 6.09 -4.11
CA ILE A 61 -6.85 5.60 -5.43
C ILE A 61 -6.31 4.18 -5.62
N GLN A 62 -7.11 3.28 -6.18
CA GLN A 62 -6.68 1.92 -6.51
C GLN A 62 -7.28 1.49 -7.85
N ARG A 63 -6.57 0.59 -8.54
CA ARG A 63 -7.02 -0.04 -9.78
C ARG A 63 -7.62 -1.41 -9.46
N TYR A 64 -8.82 -1.67 -9.96
CA TYR A 64 -9.44 -2.99 -9.94
C TYR A 64 -9.72 -3.45 -11.37
N SER A 65 -9.51 -4.73 -11.64
CA SER A 65 -9.68 -5.28 -12.99
C SER A 65 -10.31 -6.66 -12.95
N THR A 66 -11.40 -6.80 -13.68
CA THR A 66 -12.03 -8.08 -13.99
C THR A 66 -11.65 -8.50 -15.40
N GLU A 67 -12.16 -9.63 -15.87
CA GLU A 67 -12.02 -10.04 -17.28
C GLU A 67 -12.76 -9.08 -18.24
N LYS A 68 -13.78 -8.37 -17.74
CA LYS A 68 -14.68 -7.55 -18.56
C LYS A 68 -14.26 -6.08 -18.59
N GLU A 69 -13.74 -5.57 -17.48
CA GLU A 69 -13.48 -4.14 -17.34
C GLU A 69 -12.36 -3.83 -16.34
N THR A 70 -11.81 -2.62 -16.47
CA THR A 70 -10.93 -2.02 -15.47
C THR A 70 -11.62 -0.79 -14.91
N VAL A 71 -11.60 -0.66 -13.59
CA VAL A 71 -12.12 0.51 -12.89
C VAL A 71 -11.05 1.09 -11.96
N LEU A 72 -11.15 2.39 -11.74
CA LEU A 72 -10.48 3.11 -10.68
C LEU A 72 -11.48 3.34 -9.55
N LEU A 73 -11.05 3.05 -8.33
CA LEU A 73 -11.77 3.41 -7.12
C LEU A 73 -11.01 4.54 -6.45
N LEU A 74 -11.71 5.59 -6.03
CA LEU A 74 -11.15 6.74 -5.32
C LEU A 74 -11.91 6.96 -4.01
N SER A 75 -11.23 6.91 -2.86
CA SER A 75 -11.85 7.24 -1.58
C SER A 75 -11.77 8.75 -1.34
N GLY A 76 -12.79 9.30 -0.69
CA GLY A 76 -12.83 10.71 -0.36
C GLY A 76 -13.64 11.00 0.89
N SER A 77 -13.48 12.23 1.35
CA SER A 77 -14.06 12.73 2.58
C SER A 77 -14.71 14.08 2.33
N SER A 78 -15.75 14.40 3.10
CA SER A 78 -16.37 15.73 3.16
C SER A 78 -16.69 16.10 4.61
N ASP A 79 -17.29 17.26 4.82
CA ASP A 79 -17.77 17.69 6.14
C ASP A 79 -18.82 16.75 6.75
N GLN A 80 -19.47 15.91 5.93
CA GLN A 80 -20.60 15.06 6.34
C GLN A 80 -20.40 13.57 6.06
N THR A 81 -19.62 13.20 5.03
CA THR A 81 -19.59 11.83 4.53
C THR A 81 -18.21 11.36 4.11
N ALA A 82 -17.93 10.10 4.42
CA ALA A 82 -16.93 9.29 3.74
C ALA A 82 -17.57 8.70 2.47
N PHE A 83 -16.90 8.79 1.32
CA PHE A 83 -17.44 8.33 0.05
C PHE A 83 -16.39 7.60 -0.80
N ILE A 84 -16.87 6.88 -1.81
CA ILE A 84 -16.04 6.27 -2.85
C ILE A 84 -16.57 6.64 -4.23
N VAL A 85 -15.67 6.95 -5.15
CA VAL A 85 -15.97 7.22 -6.55
C VAL A 85 -15.47 6.05 -7.38
N GLN A 86 -16.32 5.52 -8.26
CA GLN A 86 -15.95 4.53 -9.24
C GLN A 86 -15.85 5.18 -10.61
N ALA A 87 -14.74 4.95 -11.31
CA ALA A 87 -14.56 5.41 -12.68
C ALA A 87 -14.11 4.25 -13.57
N LYS A 88 -14.74 4.10 -14.73
CA LYS A 88 -14.30 3.16 -15.76
C LYS A 88 -13.00 3.66 -16.37
N LEU A 89 -12.01 2.79 -16.53
CA LEU A 89 -10.73 3.12 -17.15
C LEU A 89 -10.64 2.48 -18.54
N ASP A 90 -10.72 3.32 -19.57
CA ASP A 90 -10.40 2.97 -20.97
C ASP A 90 -9.10 3.72 -21.36
N GLU A 91 -9.08 4.46 -22.47
CA GLU A 91 -8.01 5.42 -22.77
C GLU A 91 -8.05 6.63 -21.82
N GLU A 92 -9.27 7.07 -21.50
CA GLU A 92 -9.57 8.06 -20.47
C GLU A 92 -10.41 7.42 -19.36
N ALA A 93 -10.47 8.06 -18.19
CA ALA A 93 -11.30 7.62 -17.08
C ALA A 93 -12.66 8.32 -17.12
N SER A 94 -13.75 7.59 -16.93
CA SER A 94 -15.11 8.14 -16.88
C SER A 94 -15.83 7.71 -15.60
N ILE A 95 -16.36 8.68 -14.85
CA ILE A 95 -17.05 8.42 -13.59
C ILE A 95 -18.34 7.63 -13.86
N ILE A 96 -18.49 6.50 -13.16
CA ILE A 96 -19.67 5.64 -13.21
C ILE A 96 -20.60 5.97 -12.04
N SER A 97 -20.06 6.03 -10.82
CA SER A 97 -20.83 6.25 -9.60
C SER A 97 -20.01 6.99 -8.55
N ALA A 98 -20.73 7.52 -7.57
CA ALA A 98 -20.17 8.00 -6.33
C ALA A 98 -21.13 7.59 -5.21
N ASP A 99 -20.61 6.86 -4.23
CA ASP A 99 -21.41 6.19 -3.20
C ASP A 99 -20.92 6.61 -1.82
N THR A 100 -21.86 6.85 -0.89
CA THR A 100 -21.53 7.12 0.51
C THR A 100 -21.15 5.81 1.21
N LEU A 101 -19.95 5.77 1.80
CA LEU A 101 -19.50 4.65 2.63
C LEU A 101 -20.03 4.80 4.06
N MET A 102 -19.86 5.99 4.64
CA MET A 102 -20.28 6.30 6.00
C MET A 102 -20.62 7.78 6.14
N ILE A 103 -21.39 8.10 7.18
CA ILE A 103 -21.76 9.47 7.56
C ILE A 103 -21.08 9.84 8.89
N ASP A 104 -21.23 11.10 9.29
CA ASP A 104 -20.88 11.60 10.62
C ASP A 104 -21.26 10.60 11.74
N PRO A 105 -20.35 10.26 12.68
CA PRO A 105 -19.03 10.88 12.87
C PRO A 105 -17.92 10.33 11.96
N PHE A 106 -18.13 9.17 11.31
CA PHE A 106 -17.14 8.46 10.49
C PHE A 106 -17.12 8.99 9.04
N ARG A 107 -16.63 10.22 8.86
CA ARG A 107 -16.68 10.97 7.58
C ARG A 107 -15.34 11.07 6.86
N HIS A 108 -14.27 10.49 7.41
CA HIS A 108 -12.94 10.56 6.82
C HIS A 108 -12.50 9.19 6.29
N ALA A 109 -12.64 8.95 4.99
CA ALA A 109 -12.26 7.70 4.34
C ALA A 109 -10.79 7.73 3.95
N GLY A 110 -9.89 7.25 4.81
CA GLY A 110 -8.44 7.30 4.60
C GLY A 110 -7.94 6.49 3.40
N GLY A 111 -6.62 6.33 3.33
CA GLY A 111 -5.98 5.50 2.32
C GLY A 111 -6.40 4.04 2.41
N PHE A 112 -6.55 3.40 1.26
CA PHE A 112 -7.03 2.02 1.15
C PHE A 112 -6.20 1.22 0.15
N GLN A 113 -6.39 -0.10 0.17
CA GLN A 113 -5.82 -1.02 -0.80
C GLN A 113 -6.86 -2.01 -1.30
N ILE A 114 -6.71 -2.43 -2.56
CA ILE A 114 -7.40 -3.59 -3.10
C ILE A 114 -6.42 -4.76 -3.16
N PHE A 115 -6.79 -5.89 -2.59
CA PHE A 115 -6.08 -7.15 -2.67
C PHE A 115 -7.03 -8.22 -3.22
N GLU A 116 -6.69 -8.78 -4.38
CA GLU A 116 -7.61 -9.64 -5.15
C GLU A 116 -8.93 -8.90 -5.43
N ASN A 117 -10.06 -9.43 -4.96
CA ASN A 117 -11.38 -8.82 -5.01
C ASN A 117 -11.75 -8.03 -3.74
N TYR A 118 -10.87 -7.96 -2.74
CA TYR A 118 -11.17 -7.32 -1.46
C TYR A 118 -10.62 -5.90 -1.39
N LEU A 119 -11.48 -4.95 -1.03
CA LEU A 119 -11.10 -3.57 -0.71
C LEU A 119 -11.06 -3.39 0.80
N ALA A 120 -9.90 -3.04 1.36
CA ALA A 120 -9.76 -2.72 2.78
C ALA A 120 -9.50 -1.22 2.96
N ILE A 121 -10.40 -0.53 3.67
CA ILE A 121 -10.38 0.92 3.87
C ILE A 121 -10.55 1.30 5.34
N GLY A 122 -9.77 2.28 5.80
CA GLY A 122 -9.95 2.91 7.10
C GLY A 122 -10.92 4.09 7.01
N ILE A 123 -11.86 4.19 7.96
CA ILE A 123 -12.80 5.31 8.07
C ILE A 123 -12.76 5.83 9.51
N GLU A 124 -12.53 7.13 9.66
CA GLU A 124 -12.24 7.76 10.95
C GLU A 124 -13.29 8.80 11.34
N ASP A 125 -13.44 8.99 12.65
CA ASP A 125 -13.89 10.28 13.16
C ASP A 125 -12.70 11.25 13.22
N ASN A 126 -12.57 12.10 12.21
CA ASN A 126 -11.47 13.07 12.13
C ASN A 126 -11.63 14.32 13.03
N ARG A 127 -12.75 14.45 13.77
CA ARG A 127 -12.96 15.51 14.77
C ARG A 127 -12.44 15.06 16.12
N GLU A 128 -12.98 13.97 16.65
CA GLU A 128 -12.56 13.44 17.97
C GLU A 128 -11.26 12.63 17.88
N ARG A 129 -10.96 12.05 16.71
CA ARG A 129 -9.72 11.30 16.40
C ARG A 129 -9.38 10.18 17.38
N ASN A 130 -10.37 9.69 18.11
CA ASN A 130 -10.22 8.64 19.12
C ASN A 130 -10.87 7.32 18.69
N THR A 131 -11.58 7.31 17.55
CA THR A 131 -12.26 6.15 17.00
C THR A 131 -12.09 6.04 15.48
N SER A 132 -12.05 4.81 14.99
CA SER A 132 -12.11 4.49 13.56
C SER A 132 -12.63 3.08 13.34
N GLN A 133 -12.93 2.77 12.08
CA GLN A 133 -13.25 1.42 11.62
C GLN A 133 -12.37 1.09 10.42
N VAL A 134 -11.95 -0.17 10.30
CA VAL A 134 -11.51 -0.72 9.01
C VAL A 134 -12.62 -1.56 8.46
N LEU A 135 -13.04 -1.28 7.24
CA LEU A 135 -14.07 -2.00 6.53
C LEU A 135 -13.42 -2.77 5.38
N VAL A 136 -13.77 -4.05 5.25
CA VAL A 136 -13.38 -4.87 4.10
C VAL A 136 -14.62 -5.14 3.26
N TYR A 137 -14.56 -4.80 1.98
CA TYR A 137 -15.62 -5.04 1.01
C TYR A 137 -15.18 -6.08 0.00
N ASP A 138 -16.12 -6.91 -0.43
CA ASP A 138 -15.93 -7.81 -1.56
C ASP A 138 -16.50 -7.15 -2.82
N LEU A 139 -15.63 -6.79 -3.75
CA LEU A 139 -15.96 -6.07 -4.99
C LEU A 139 -16.72 -6.94 -6.00
N GLU A 140 -16.85 -8.25 -5.76
CA GLU A 140 -17.63 -9.15 -6.62
C GLU A 140 -19.10 -9.29 -6.17
N LYS A 141 -19.48 -8.71 -5.02
CA LYS A 141 -20.87 -8.69 -4.56
C LYS A 141 -21.72 -7.68 -5.34
N GLU A 142 -23.01 -7.99 -5.50
CA GLU A 142 -23.96 -7.06 -6.14
C GLU A 142 -24.15 -5.76 -5.35
N VAL A 143 -24.15 -5.84 -4.02
CA VAL A 143 -24.31 -4.69 -3.13
C VAL A 143 -23.05 -4.53 -2.29
N VAL A 144 -22.03 -3.89 -2.88
CA VAL A 144 -20.70 -3.78 -2.29
C VAL A 144 -20.71 -2.90 -1.04
N TRP A 145 -21.17 -1.65 -1.14
CA TRP A 145 -20.85 -0.63 -0.13
C TRP A 145 -21.67 -0.66 1.16
N SER A 146 -22.84 -1.32 1.18
CA SER A 146 -23.67 -1.40 2.39
C SER A 146 -23.31 -2.56 3.31
N GLU A 147 -22.62 -3.58 2.79
CA GLU A 147 -22.39 -4.85 3.49
C GLU A 147 -20.90 -5.26 3.43
N PRO A 148 -20.03 -4.62 4.22
CA PRO A 148 -18.66 -5.08 4.34
C PRO A 148 -18.62 -6.50 4.91
N VAL A 149 -17.72 -7.32 4.37
CA VAL A 149 -17.53 -8.72 4.75
C VAL A 149 -16.80 -8.85 6.09
N GLN A 150 -16.01 -7.85 6.46
CA GLN A 150 -15.31 -7.79 7.75
C GLN A 150 -15.26 -6.36 8.27
N ARG A 151 -15.20 -6.23 9.60
CA ARG A 151 -15.08 -4.94 10.29
C ARG A 151 -14.08 -5.04 11.43
N ILE A 152 -13.15 -4.09 11.52
CA ILE A 152 -12.26 -3.94 12.67
C ILE A 152 -12.57 -2.62 13.36
N TYR A 153 -13.11 -2.68 14.58
CA TYR A 153 -13.36 -1.51 15.39
C TYR A 153 -12.09 -1.08 16.14
N ARG A 154 -11.81 0.23 16.14
CA ARG A 154 -10.66 0.83 16.83
C ARG A 154 -11.14 1.99 17.68
N GLU A 155 -10.77 1.95 18.97
CA GLU A 155 -11.06 3.01 19.94
C GLU A 155 -9.88 3.14 20.89
N GLY A 156 -9.57 4.37 21.31
CA GLY A 156 -8.51 4.62 22.28
C GLY A 156 -8.05 6.07 22.31
N ALA A 157 -6.76 6.27 22.59
CA ALA A 157 -6.20 7.61 22.75
C ALA A 157 -6.30 8.43 21.45
N TYR A 158 -6.43 9.74 21.61
CA TYR A 158 -6.43 10.73 20.53
C TYR A 158 -5.31 10.45 19.52
N GLU A 159 -5.70 10.38 18.25
CA GLU A 159 -4.89 10.09 17.06
C GLU A 159 -4.22 8.71 17.00
N ARG A 160 -4.26 7.90 18.07
CA ARG A 160 -3.69 6.55 18.08
C ARG A 160 -4.63 5.51 17.46
N SER A 161 -5.93 5.75 17.58
CA SER A 161 -6.99 4.83 17.16
C SER A 161 -7.61 5.21 15.83
N THR A 162 -6.98 6.12 15.08
CA THR A 162 -7.34 6.45 13.71
C THR A 162 -6.85 5.35 12.74
N ALA A 163 -7.25 5.41 11.47
CA ALA A 163 -6.99 4.44 10.42
C ALA A 163 -6.70 5.17 9.09
N GLY A 164 -5.69 6.04 9.09
CA GLY A 164 -5.46 7.03 8.04
C GLY A 164 -4.94 6.38 6.76
N ALA A 165 -4.34 5.21 6.87
CA ALA A 165 -3.98 4.37 5.74
C ALA A 165 -4.12 2.89 6.09
N VAL A 166 -4.68 2.10 5.17
CA VAL A 166 -4.87 0.66 5.32
C VAL A 166 -4.28 -0.09 4.13
N GLY A 167 -3.52 -1.14 4.43
CA GLY A 167 -3.03 -2.09 3.44
C GLY A 167 -3.47 -3.51 3.79
N MET A 168 -3.67 -4.35 2.76
CA MET A 168 -4.12 -5.73 2.90
C MET A 168 -3.32 -6.65 1.97
N THR A 169 -3.02 -7.86 2.45
CA THR A 169 -2.45 -8.93 1.63
C THR A 169 -2.76 -10.29 2.26
N SER A 170 -2.39 -11.38 1.60
CA SER A 170 -2.37 -12.70 2.21
C SER A 170 -0.95 -13.10 2.61
N ILE A 171 -0.80 -13.74 3.76
CA ILE A 171 0.46 -14.34 4.22
C ILE A 171 0.18 -15.78 4.65
N LYS A 172 0.69 -16.75 3.90
CA LYS A 172 0.35 -18.17 4.08
C LYS A 172 -1.19 -18.36 4.11
N GLU A 173 -1.71 -19.09 5.09
CA GLU A 173 -3.14 -19.38 5.29
C GLU A 173 -3.93 -18.24 5.99
N HIS A 174 -3.41 -17.01 5.97
CA HIS A 174 -4.04 -15.87 6.64
C HIS A 174 -4.17 -14.66 5.73
N TYR A 175 -5.19 -13.85 5.98
CA TYR A 175 -5.22 -12.46 5.58
C TYR A 175 -4.52 -11.59 6.62
N LEU A 176 -3.75 -10.62 6.14
CA LEU A 176 -3.05 -9.62 6.94
C LEU A 176 -3.56 -8.23 6.55
N ILE A 177 -4.02 -7.48 7.54
CA ILE A 177 -4.30 -6.05 7.41
C ILE A 177 -3.28 -5.27 8.25
N VAL A 178 -2.73 -4.22 7.67
CA VAL A 178 -1.93 -3.22 8.37
C VAL A 178 -2.68 -1.90 8.38
N VAL A 179 -2.81 -1.31 9.55
CA VAL A 179 -3.50 -0.03 9.77
C VAL A 179 -2.50 0.97 10.30
N ALA A 180 -2.26 2.04 9.55
CA ALA A 180 -1.51 3.19 10.01
C ALA A 180 -2.45 4.16 10.73
N ASP A 181 -2.02 4.65 11.89
CA ASP A 181 -2.74 5.71 12.60
C ASP A 181 -2.40 7.10 12.04
N TRP A 182 -2.75 8.16 12.78
CA TRP A 182 -2.56 9.54 12.35
C TRP A 182 -1.08 9.84 12.09
N ASP A 183 -0.80 10.45 10.95
CA ASP A 183 0.56 10.67 10.41
C ASP A 183 1.38 9.37 10.31
N SER A 184 0.70 8.23 10.24
CA SER A 184 1.30 6.89 10.22
C SER A 184 2.35 6.68 11.32
N ARG A 185 2.16 7.25 12.52
CA ARG A 185 3.15 7.18 13.63
C ARG A 185 3.26 5.78 14.22
N ASN A 186 2.20 4.99 14.10
CA ASN A 186 2.15 3.59 14.48
C ASN A 186 1.49 2.76 13.37
N LEU A 187 1.97 1.53 13.22
CA LEU A 187 1.36 0.51 12.38
C LEU A 187 0.80 -0.60 13.27
N ASP A 188 -0.47 -0.92 13.10
CA ASP A 188 -1.12 -2.06 13.76
C ASP A 188 -1.33 -3.19 12.77
N PHE A 189 -0.98 -4.41 13.17
CA PHE A 189 -1.03 -5.60 12.33
C PHE A 189 -2.18 -6.48 12.83
N TYR A 190 -3.08 -6.85 11.93
CA TYR A 190 -4.25 -7.69 12.19
C TYR A 190 -4.20 -8.92 11.31
N LEU A 191 -4.41 -10.08 11.88
CA LEU A 191 -4.37 -11.36 11.18
C LEU A 191 -5.73 -12.05 11.28
N CYS A 192 -6.19 -12.66 10.20
CA CYS A 192 -7.39 -13.47 10.14
C CYS A 192 -7.09 -14.77 9.39
N PRO A 193 -7.34 -15.96 9.96
CA PRO A 193 -7.29 -17.22 9.20
C PRO A 193 -8.22 -17.16 7.99
N ARG A 194 -7.76 -17.67 6.83
CA ARG A 194 -8.51 -17.57 5.57
C ARG A 194 -9.85 -18.31 5.64
N ASP A 195 -9.86 -19.48 6.27
CA ASP A 195 -11.07 -20.28 6.48
C ASP A 195 -12.14 -19.55 7.31
N GLN A 196 -11.73 -18.82 8.36
CA GLN A 196 -12.62 -17.98 9.16
C GLN A 196 -13.13 -16.77 8.39
N PHE A 197 -12.25 -16.11 7.64
CA PHE A 197 -12.62 -14.98 6.78
C PHE A 197 -13.69 -15.41 5.76
N ASP A 198 -13.47 -16.51 5.06
CA ASP A 198 -14.35 -17.03 4.02
C ASP A 198 -15.69 -17.53 4.59
N ALA A 199 -15.69 -18.01 5.84
CA ALA A 199 -16.91 -18.36 6.58
C ALA A 199 -17.71 -17.13 7.06
N GLY A 200 -17.17 -15.92 6.91
CA GLY A 200 -17.80 -14.68 7.40
C GLY A 200 -17.74 -14.54 8.93
N GLU A 201 -16.82 -15.24 9.58
CA GLU A 201 -16.61 -15.15 11.02
C GLU A 201 -15.77 -13.90 11.34
N ASP A 202 -15.98 -13.29 12.51
CA ASP A 202 -15.12 -12.20 12.99
C ASP A 202 -13.74 -12.76 13.37
N GLY A 203 -12.80 -12.68 12.43
CA GLY A 203 -11.50 -13.37 12.54
C GLY A 203 -10.29 -12.45 12.61
N PHE A 204 -10.43 -11.13 12.40
CA PHE A 204 -9.27 -10.23 12.48
C PHE A 204 -8.89 -9.93 13.93
N HIS A 205 -7.70 -10.39 14.32
CA HIS A 205 -7.14 -10.12 15.62
C HIS A 205 -5.82 -9.35 15.53
N LYS A 206 -5.66 -8.35 16.39
CA LYS A 206 -4.43 -7.56 16.44
C LYS A 206 -3.27 -8.43 16.96
N ILE A 207 -2.28 -8.67 16.12
CA ILE A 207 -1.09 -9.47 16.44
C ILE A 207 0.12 -8.64 16.83
N GLY A 208 0.06 -7.31 16.69
CA GLY A 208 1.15 -6.43 17.11
C GLY A 208 1.00 -4.99 16.68
N SER A 209 1.90 -4.17 17.22
CA SER A 209 2.02 -2.76 16.90
C SER A 209 3.49 -2.39 16.73
N LEU A 210 3.77 -1.48 15.80
CA LEU A 210 5.10 -0.93 15.58
C LEU A 210 5.05 0.59 15.57
N ALA A 211 5.80 1.23 16.46
CA ALA A 211 6.07 2.66 16.38
C ALA A 211 7.10 2.93 15.28
N THR A 212 6.78 3.83 14.35
CA THR A 212 7.54 3.98 13.10
C THR A 212 8.80 4.83 13.26
N LYS A 213 8.87 5.62 14.33
CA LYS A 213 10.06 6.36 14.78
C LYS A 213 11.29 5.45 15.03
N GLY A 214 11.08 4.15 15.25
CA GLY A 214 12.13 3.15 15.42
C GLY A 214 12.47 2.32 14.17
N SER A 215 11.93 2.67 13.00
CA SER A 215 12.19 1.93 11.77
C SER A 215 13.67 1.99 11.37
N THR A 216 14.18 0.87 10.88
CA THR A 216 15.58 0.76 10.42
C THR A 216 15.68 1.21 8.97
N VAL A 217 16.80 1.82 8.60
CA VAL A 217 17.06 2.27 7.22
C VAL A 217 18.34 1.60 6.73
N ILE A 218 18.31 1.00 5.54
CA ILE A 218 19.53 0.45 4.93
C ILE A 218 20.49 1.60 4.59
N LYS A 219 21.79 1.37 4.79
CA LYS A 219 22.86 2.31 4.45
C LYS A 219 22.70 2.82 3.02
N GLY A 220 22.66 4.14 2.85
CA GLY A 220 22.54 4.80 1.54
C GLY A 220 21.12 5.26 1.17
N VAL A 221 20.10 4.93 1.96
CA VAL A 221 18.74 5.49 1.82
C VAL A 221 18.57 6.61 2.85
N SER A 222 18.20 7.82 2.44
CA SER A 222 18.05 8.98 3.34
C SER A 222 16.61 9.18 3.82
N SER A 223 16.46 10.04 4.85
CA SER A 223 15.22 10.69 5.35
C SER A 223 14.50 9.98 6.52
N PRO A 224 13.92 10.73 7.48
CA PRO A 224 13.02 10.17 8.50
C PRO A 224 11.75 9.56 7.89
N TRP A 225 11.00 8.83 8.73
CA TRP A 225 9.62 8.39 8.46
C TRP A 225 8.75 9.57 8.02
N LYS A 226 7.80 9.34 7.10
CA LYS A 226 6.89 10.37 6.58
C LYS A 226 5.44 10.14 7.03
N PRO A 227 4.61 11.19 7.10
CA PRO A 227 3.18 11.05 7.35
C PRO A 227 2.46 10.49 6.12
N TYR A 228 2.64 9.20 5.86
CA TYR A 228 2.03 8.54 4.71
C TYR A 228 0.51 8.62 4.77
N GLN A 229 -0.10 8.97 3.64
CA GLN A 229 -1.55 9.01 3.45
C GLN A 229 -2.08 7.68 2.91
N ASN A 230 -1.22 6.90 2.25
CA ASN A 230 -1.54 5.57 1.75
C ASN A 230 -0.42 4.59 2.08
N ILE A 231 -0.79 3.33 2.35
CA ILE A 231 0.13 2.21 2.43
C ILE A 231 -0.41 1.07 1.58
N ASN A 232 0.47 0.35 0.88
CA ASN A 232 0.11 -0.89 0.18
C ASN A 232 1.03 -2.03 0.59
N LEU A 233 0.45 -3.22 0.79
CA LEU A 233 1.14 -4.44 1.19
C LEU A 233 1.26 -5.42 0.03
N PHE A 234 2.40 -6.10 -0.04
CA PHE A 234 2.64 -7.15 -1.03
C PHE A 234 3.41 -8.29 -0.39
N TYR A 235 3.00 -9.52 -0.67
CA TYR A 235 3.70 -10.72 -0.23
C TYR A 235 4.22 -11.47 -1.45
N ASP A 236 5.54 -11.67 -1.53
CA ASP A 236 6.16 -12.35 -2.67
C ASP A 236 6.22 -13.88 -2.48
N ALA A 237 6.49 -14.60 -3.57
CA ALA A 237 6.62 -16.06 -3.57
C ALA A 237 7.84 -16.60 -2.77
N ASN A 238 8.68 -15.72 -2.22
CA ASN A 238 9.83 -16.08 -1.37
C ASN A 238 9.57 -15.70 0.09
N ASP A 239 8.31 -15.62 0.48
CA ASP A 239 7.83 -15.30 1.83
C ASP A 239 8.25 -13.92 2.34
N ARG A 240 8.42 -12.93 1.44
CA ARG A 240 8.79 -11.56 1.83
C ARG A 240 7.57 -10.66 1.81
N LEU A 241 7.33 -10.01 2.95
CA LEU A 241 6.34 -8.96 3.08
C LEU A 241 6.96 -7.59 2.81
N TYR A 242 6.35 -6.88 1.88
CA TYR A 242 6.68 -5.52 1.51
C TYR A 242 5.57 -4.57 1.93
N LEU A 243 5.96 -3.37 2.35
CA LEU A 243 5.06 -2.24 2.58
C LEU A 243 5.57 -1.07 1.74
N VAL A 244 4.69 -0.45 0.97
CA VAL A 244 4.97 0.79 0.24
C VAL A 244 4.16 1.90 0.88
N GLY A 245 4.85 2.92 1.41
CA GLY A 245 4.21 4.13 1.94
C GLY A 245 4.25 5.25 0.91
N PHE A 246 3.15 5.98 0.76
CA PHE A 246 3.04 7.12 -0.15
C PHE A 246 2.72 8.40 0.62
N GLY A 247 3.47 9.46 0.33
CA GLY A 247 3.24 10.76 0.94
C GLY A 247 4.01 11.85 0.21
N ILE A 248 4.08 13.01 0.84
CA ILE A 248 4.92 14.12 0.41
C ILE A 248 6.09 14.30 1.35
N ASP A 249 7.19 14.85 0.85
CA ASP A 249 8.29 15.31 1.69
C ASP A 249 8.18 16.80 2.07
N ASP A 250 9.18 17.31 2.78
CA ASP A 250 9.20 18.69 3.28
C ASP A 250 9.24 19.74 2.13
N ASP A 251 9.52 19.32 0.90
CA ASP A 251 9.51 20.16 -0.30
C ASP A 251 8.25 19.92 -1.18
N ASP A 252 7.19 19.33 -0.61
CA ASP A 252 5.94 18.95 -1.29
C ASP A 252 6.12 17.99 -2.48
N ARG A 253 7.22 17.21 -2.52
CA ARG A 253 7.46 16.24 -3.60
C ARG A 253 6.81 14.91 -3.28
N ASN A 254 6.20 14.27 -4.28
CA ASN A 254 5.60 12.95 -4.11
C ASN A 254 6.70 11.90 -3.91
N VAL A 255 6.66 11.19 -2.79
CA VAL A 255 7.65 10.15 -2.45
C VAL A 255 6.95 8.84 -2.13
N ALA A 256 7.42 7.75 -2.76
CA ALA A 256 7.09 6.39 -2.36
C ALA A 256 8.30 5.74 -1.68
N ASP A 257 8.09 5.22 -0.48
CA ASP A 257 9.10 4.51 0.29
C ASP A 257 8.76 3.02 0.38
N LEU A 258 9.72 2.17 0.00
CA LEU A 258 9.59 0.72 0.06
C LEU A 258 10.26 0.18 1.31
N TYR A 259 9.52 -0.65 2.04
CA TYR A 259 9.95 -1.29 3.27
C TYR A 259 9.85 -2.81 3.15
N ARG A 260 10.77 -3.52 3.81
CA ARG A 260 10.57 -4.93 4.19
C ARG A 260 10.01 -4.98 5.60
N VAL A 261 8.95 -5.75 5.76
CA VAL A 261 8.38 -6.11 7.06
C VAL A 261 8.87 -7.51 7.41
N LYS A 262 9.33 -7.72 8.64
CA LYS A 262 9.63 -9.06 9.15
C LYS A 262 8.95 -9.29 10.48
N PHE A 263 8.45 -10.50 10.65
CA PHE A 263 7.95 -11.01 11.92
C PHE A 263 9.01 -11.90 12.57
N GLU A 264 9.12 -11.86 13.90
CA GLU A 264 9.86 -12.89 14.63
C GLU A 264 9.19 -14.26 14.45
N VAL A 265 9.99 -15.32 14.53
CA VAL A 265 9.54 -16.71 14.34
C VAL A 265 8.41 -17.02 15.32
N GLY A 266 7.32 -17.63 14.80
CA GLY A 266 6.18 -18.07 15.60
C GLY A 266 5.10 -17.02 15.88
N LEU A 267 5.29 -15.74 15.49
CA LEU A 267 4.24 -14.72 15.66
C LEU A 267 2.99 -15.07 14.83
N LEU A 268 3.20 -15.54 13.59
CA LEU A 268 2.12 -15.93 12.69
C LEU A 268 1.43 -17.23 13.11
N ASP A 269 2.11 -18.06 13.90
CA ASP A 269 1.59 -19.37 14.35
C ASP A 269 0.86 -19.26 15.70
N ASN A 270 0.91 -18.09 16.36
CA ASN A 270 0.42 -17.89 17.72
C ASN A 270 -0.64 -16.78 17.77
N THR A 271 -1.76 -17.01 17.10
CA THR A 271 -2.94 -16.12 17.09
C THR A 271 -3.53 -15.86 18.48
N ASN A 272 -3.12 -16.63 19.50
CA ASN A 272 -3.58 -16.52 20.88
C ASN A 272 -2.61 -15.78 21.83
N ALA A 273 -1.44 -15.32 21.36
CA ALA A 273 -0.43 -14.69 22.21
C ALA A 273 -0.77 -13.23 22.55
N LYS A 274 -1.64 -13.04 23.55
CA LYS A 274 -2.08 -11.72 24.04
C LYS A 274 -1.01 -10.82 24.68
N ASN A 275 0.29 -11.18 24.70
CA ASN A 275 1.26 -10.53 25.60
C ASN A 275 2.70 -10.27 25.08
N SER A 276 3.00 -10.32 23.77
CA SER A 276 4.36 -9.99 23.28
C SER A 276 4.34 -9.18 21.98
N PHE A 277 3.81 -7.95 22.02
CA PHE A 277 3.38 -7.26 20.80
C PHE A 277 4.39 -6.36 20.09
N ASN A 278 5.47 -5.90 20.75
CA ASN A 278 6.32 -4.83 20.17
C ASN A 278 7.73 -5.27 19.75
N LYS A 279 8.23 -6.43 20.17
CA LYS A 279 9.57 -6.91 19.75
C LYS A 279 9.52 -7.80 18.50
N SER A 280 8.33 -8.29 18.15
CA SER A 280 8.16 -9.33 17.16
C SER A 280 7.90 -8.84 15.73
N ILE A 281 7.96 -7.53 15.50
CA ILE A 281 7.78 -6.92 14.17
C ILE A 281 8.91 -5.93 13.94
N SER A 282 9.55 -6.02 12.77
CA SER A 282 10.57 -5.07 12.33
C SER A 282 10.26 -4.54 10.95
N LEU A 283 10.58 -3.25 10.75
CA LEU A 283 10.36 -2.54 9.50
C LEU A 283 11.68 -1.93 9.05
N THR A 284 12.12 -2.28 7.85
CA THR A 284 13.37 -1.82 7.26
C THR A 284 13.09 -1.12 5.94
N ARG A 285 13.41 0.17 5.83
CA ARG A 285 13.33 0.86 4.53
C ARG A 285 14.47 0.42 3.63
N ILE A 286 14.12 -0.01 2.42
CA ILE A 286 15.06 -0.60 1.45
C ILE A 286 15.19 0.22 0.17
N ALA A 287 14.18 1.03 -0.18
CA ALA A 287 14.24 1.98 -1.28
C ALA A 287 13.35 3.19 -0.99
N SER A 288 13.65 4.30 -1.67
CA SER A 288 12.87 5.53 -1.67
C SER A 288 12.93 6.10 -3.07
N LYS A 289 11.80 6.59 -3.59
CA LYS A 289 11.73 7.13 -4.93
C LYS A 289 10.81 8.34 -4.98
N GLU A 290 11.31 9.41 -5.59
CA GLU A 290 10.55 10.62 -5.90
C GLU A 290 9.82 10.44 -7.23
N PHE A 291 8.57 10.93 -7.29
CA PHE A 291 7.75 10.96 -8.48
C PHE A 291 7.36 12.40 -8.77
N LYS A 292 7.48 12.83 -10.03
CA LYS A 292 7.09 14.19 -10.40
C LYS A 292 5.58 14.27 -10.49
N ALA A 293 5.00 15.24 -9.77
CA ALA A 293 3.56 15.49 -9.81
C ALA A 293 3.09 15.68 -11.26
N THR A 294 1.98 15.03 -11.61
CA THR A 294 1.44 15.04 -12.97
C THR A 294 0.05 15.67 -12.94
N ALA A 295 -0.16 16.75 -13.71
CA ALA A 295 -1.48 17.33 -13.92
C ALA A 295 -2.29 17.66 -12.63
N GLY A 296 -1.62 18.20 -11.60
CA GLY A 296 -2.27 18.63 -10.36
C GLY A 296 -2.57 17.51 -9.36
N THR A 297 -1.99 16.32 -9.56
CA THR A 297 -2.12 15.21 -8.61
C THR A 297 -1.04 15.25 -7.52
N SER A 298 -1.33 14.66 -6.37
CA SER A 298 -0.35 14.52 -5.28
C SER A 298 -0.61 13.25 -4.48
N PHE A 299 0.46 12.66 -3.94
CA PHE A 299 0.36 11.56 -2.98
C PHE A 299 -0.27 12.01 -1.65
N ARG A 300 -0.36 13.33 -1.41
CA ARG A 300 -1.14 13.89 -0.29
C ARG A 300 -2.64 13.63 -0.44
N TRP A 301 -3.14 13.54 -1.67
CA TRP A 301 -4.57 13.36 -1.99
C TRP A 301 -4.93 11.93 -2.37
N GLY A 302 -3.95 11.04 -2.35
CA GLY A 302 -4.13 9.64 -2.67
C GLY A 302 -3.10 9.12 -3.66
N ALA A 303 -2.64 7.92 -3.35
CA ALA A 303 -1.82 7.11 -4.21
C ALA A 303 -2.12 5.63 -4.02
N GLY A 304 -1.81 4.84 -5.04
CA GLY A 304 -1.91 3.39 -4.98
C GLY A 304 -0.99 2.71 -5.97
N LEU A 305 -0.43 1.59 -5.55
CA LEU A 305 0.41 0.73 -6.37
C LEU A 305 -0.32 -0.58 -6.63
N HIS A 306 -0.39 -0.95 -7.90
CA HIS A 306 -0.96 -2.19 -8.36
C HIS A 306 0.11 -3.03 -9.04
N GLN A 307 0.25 -4.28 -8.60
CA GLN A 307 1.11 -5.26 -9.27
C GLN A 307 0.32 -5.95 -10.38
N ARG A 308 0.81 -5.86 -11.60
CA ARG A 308 0.23 -6.54 -12.76
C ARG A 308 0.59 -8.02 -12.75
N LYS A 309 -0.15 -8.82 -13.52
CA LYS A 309 0.09 -10.26 -13.70
C LYS A 309 1.46 -10.60 -14.30
N ASP A 310 2.04 -9.69 -15.08
CA ASP A 310 3.39 -9.82 -15.65
C ASP A 310 4.51 -9.45 -14.65
N GLY A 311 4.14 -9.06 -13.43
CA GLY A 311 5.06 -8.66 -12.36
C GLY A 311 5.40 -7.17 -12.33
N GLY A 312 5.09 -6.44 -13.42
CA GLY A 312 5.29 -4.99 -13.49
C GLY A 312 4.34 -4.22 -12.60
N PHE A 313 4.60 -2.92 -12.43
CA PHE A 313 3.81 -2.05 -11.56
C PHE A 313 3.08 -0.96 -12.32
N ILE A 314 1.93 -0.57 -11.77
CA ILE A 314 1.24 0.67 -12.08
C ILE A 314 1.06 1.43 -10.77
N LEU A 315 1.66 2.61 -10.66
CA LEU A 315 1.40 3.56 -9.60
C LEU A 315 0.42 4.62 -10.11
N LEU A 316 -0.60 4.90 -9.29
CA LEU A 316 -1.61 5.91 -9.52
C LEU A 316 -1.53 7.00 -8.45
N THR A 317 -1.92 8.22 -8.82
CA THR A 317 -2.10 9.35 -7.90
C THR A 317 -3.32 10.16 -8.28
N SER A 318 -4.06 10.63 -7.28
CA SER A 318 -5.32 11.36 -7.44
C SER A 318 -5.13 12.88 -7.39
N PRO A 319 -6.09 13.62 -7.96
CA PRO A 319 -6.25 15.05 -7.70
C PRO A 319 -6.80 15.27 -6.30
N GLU A 320 -6.86 16.52 -5.85
CA GLU A 320 -7.48 16.87 -4.56
C GLU A 320 -8.99 16.60 -4.56
N HIS A 321 -9.68 16.94 -5.66
CA HIS A 321 -11.12 16.77 -5.85
C HIS A 321 -11.43 16.19 -7.22
N VAL A 322 -12.63 15.61 -7.34
CA VAL A 322 -13.19 15.20 -8.62
C VAL A 322 -14.03 16.33 -9.20
N ASN A 323 -13.59 16.89 -10.32
CA ASN A 323 -14.29 17.90 -11.11
C ASN A 323 -14.21 17.54 -12.60
N SER A 324 -14.90 18.29 -13.45
CA SER A 324 -14.98 18.02 -14.90
C SER A 324 -13.65 18.15 -15.67
N SER A 325 -12.55 18.47 -15.00
CA SER A 325 -11.22 18.62 -15.59
C SER A 325 -10.12 17.94 -14.76
N SER A 326 -10.52 17.05 -13.84
CA SER A 326 -9.61 16.33 -12.98
C SER A 326 -8.74 15.36 -13.79
N ASN A 327 -7.55 15.08 -13.28
CA ASN A 327 -6.61 14.17 -13.92
C ASN A 327 -6.07 13.17 -12.91
N ILE A 328 -5.75 11.98 -13.39
CA ILE A 328 -5.02 10.93 -12.65
C ILE A 328 -3.59 10.90 -13.18
N GLY A 329 -2.62 10.85 -12.27
CA GLY A 329 -1.22 10.59 -12.64
C GLY A 329 -0.94 9.10 -12.67
N VAL A 330 -0.27 8.63 -13.73
CA VAL A 330 0.03 7.20 -13.94
C VAL A 330 1.50 6.98 -14.25
N TYR A 331 2.13 6.08 -13.48
CA TYR A 331 3.53 5.68 -13.63
C TYR A 331 3.57 4.16 -13.80
N LYS A 332 4.02 3.66 -14.95
CA LYS A 332 4.01 2.23 -15.27
C LYS A 332 5.30 1.80 -15.93
N ASN A 333 5.77 0.59 -15.63
CA ASN A 333 6.90 -0.05 -16.31
C ASN A 333 6.48 -1.34 -17.03
#